data_AF-A0A2N5VBV3-F1
#
_entry.id   AF-A0A2N5VBV3-F1
#
_cell.length_a   1.000
_cell.length_b   1.000
_cell.length_c   1.000
_cell.angle_alpha   90.00
_cell.angle_beta   90.00
_cell.angle_gamma   90.00
#
_symmetry.space_group_name_H-M   'P 1'
#
loop_
_entity.id
_entity.type
_entity.pdbx_description
1 polymer ?
#
loop_
_entity_poly.entity_id
_entity_poly.type
_entity_poly.pdbx_seq_one_letter_code
_entity_poly.pdbx_strand_id
1 'polypeptide(L)'
;MARQTGQKTIRIELLSDRVFVAQIRNRGHGSASCEYQHLIVIPTRDDCVGYGLRPSTAREGFYEVAIVPFQSQRQMFRQARPTLPIIRLGIPRHPDGTNDFRRRILNTKHTVWYRSIHGQWCCRDWVLEVLYAELDLDAFPQQRLWKLIDHLEQRRGSSAVLSPSSETNN
;
A
#
# COMPACT_ATOMS: atom_id res chain seq x y z
N MET A 1 -8.18 -36.86 -9.10
CA MET A 1 -9.35 -36.20 -8.46
C MET A 1 -8.96 -34.79 -8.06
N ALA A 2 -9.57 -33.79 -8.70
CA ALA A 2 -9.22 -32.39 -8.54
C ALA A 2 -9.64 -31.88 -7.15
N ARG A 3 -8.69 -31.29 -6.40
CA ARG A 3 -9.00 -30.52 -5.19
C ARG A 3 -9.82 -29.32 -5.61
N GLN A 4 -11.09 -29.30 -5.22
CA GLN A 4 -11.93 -28.11 -5.28
C GLN A 4 -11.19 -26.98 -4.56
N THR A 5 -10.72 -26.02 -5.33
CA THR A 5 -10.23 -24.73 -4.83
C THR A 5 -11.40 -24.07 -4.12
N GLY A 6 -11.46 -24.20 -2.80
CA GLY A 6 -12.44 -23.49 -1.99
C GLY A 6 -12.41 -22.01 -2.38
N GLN A 7 -13.54 -21.50 -2.87
CA GLN A 7 -13.73 -20.07 -3.03
C GLN A 7 -13.49 -19.44 -1.66
N LYS A 8 -12.32 -18.84 -1.46
CA LYS A 8 -12.04 -18.03 -0.28
C LYS A 8 -12.99 -16.84 -0.35
N THR A 9 -14.13 -16.93 0.33
CA THR A 9 -15.08 -15.84 0.48
C THR A 9 -14.34 -14.68 1.14
N ILE A 10 -14.31 -13.51 0.50
CA ILE A 10 -13.74 -12.32 1.11
C ILE A 10 -14.61 -11.96 2.31
N ARG A 11 -14.02 -11.96 3.50
CA ARG A 11 -14.71 -11.52 4.71
C ARG A 11 -15.00 -10.03 4.59
N ILE A 12 -16.23 -9.61 4.93
CA ILE A 12 -16.68 -8.22 4.82
C ILE A 12 -15.76 -7.27 5.62
N GLU A 13 -15.19 -7.75 6.73
CA GLU A 13 -14.19 -7.05 7.56
C GLU A 13 -12.91 -6.62 6.82
N LEU A 14 -12.63 -7.19 5.64
CA LEU A 14 -11.49 -6.81 4.79
C LEU A 14 -11.80 -5.61 3.90
N LEU A 15 -13.07 -5.36 3.60
CA LEU A 15 -13.48 -4.15 2.88
C LEU A 15 -13.27 -2.94 3.79
N SER A 16 -13.00 -1.78 3.20
CA SER A 16 -12.66 -0.57 3.94
C SER A 16 -13.40 0.64 3.38
N ASP A 17 -14.03 1.38 4.26
CA ASP A 17 -14.55 2.74 4.05
C ASP A 17 -13.46 3.81 4.24
N ARG A 18 -12.25 3.39 4.63
CA ARG A 18 -11.10 4.27 4.91
C ARG A 18 -9.95 3.99 3.96
N VAL A 19 -9.15 5.02 3.69
CA VAL A 19 -7.89 4.90 2.95
C VAL A 19 -6.99 3.84 3.58
N PHE A 20 -6.37 3.00 2.76
CA PHE A 20 -5.39 2.01 3.19
C PHE A 20 -4.34 1.79 2.10
N VAL A 21 -3.24 1.13 2.46
CA VAL A 21 -2.23 0.68 1.49
C VAL A 21 -2.34 -0.83 1.30
N ALA A 22 -2.54 -1.26 0.05
CA ALA A 22 -2.52 -2.65 -0.34
C ALA A 22 -1.11 -3.06 -0.76
N GLN A 23 -0.64 -4.21 -0.26
CA GLN A 23 0.65 -4.79 -0.64
C GLN A 23 0.39 -6.04 -1.48
N ILE A 24 0.73 -6.02 -2.76
CA ILE A 24 0.43 -7.12 -3.67
C ILE A 24 1.75 -7.72 -4.12
N ARG A 25 1.95 -9.02 -3.88
CA ARG A 25 3.19 -9.68 -4.27
C ARG A 25 3.29 -9.70 -5.79
N ASN A 26 4.25 -8.98 -6.34
CA ASN A 26 4.44 -8.86 -7.79
C ASN A 26 5.92 -8.62 -8.06
N ARG A 27 6.66 -9.64 -8.51
CA ARG A 27 8.12 -9.55 -8.68
C ARG A 27 8.56 -8.73 -9.91
N GLY A 28 7.62 -8.30 -10.76
CA GLY A 28 7.90 -7.64 -12.04
C GLY A 28 7.31 -6.23 -12.20
N HIS A 29 6.89 -5.57 -11.12
CA HIS A 29 6.19 -4.27 -11.20
C HIS A 29 7.10 -3.05 -11.38
N GLY A 30 8.42 -3.26 -11.46
CA GLY A 30 9.27 -2.39 -12.27
C GLY A 30 10.29 -1.50 -11.55
N SER A 31 10.26 -1.35 -10.24
CA SER A 31 11.34 -0.67 -9.53
C SER A 31 12.22 -1.72 -8.83
N ALA A 32 13.53 -1.75 -9.17
CA ALA A 32 14.42 -2.86 -8.80
C ALA A 32 14.40 -3.15 -7.28
N SER A 33 14.37 -4.44 -6.91
CA SER A 33 14.32 -5.01 -5.54
C SER A 33 12.97 -5.04 -4.79
N CYS A 34 11.89 -4.43 -5.29
CA CYS A 34 10.61 -4.51 -4.58
C CYS A 34 9.94 -5.89 -4.75
N GLU A 35 9.75 -6.62 -3.64
CA GLU A 35 8.96 -7.86 -3.64
C GLU A 35 7.46 -7.60 -3.86
N TYR A 36 6.98 -6.46 -3.38
CA TYR A 36 5.56 -6.09 -3.37
C TYR A 36 5.35 -4.83 -4.19
N GLN A 37 4.26 -4.82 -4.95
CA GLN A 37 3.64 -3.61 -5.47
C GLN A 37 2.79 -2.99 -4.36
N HIS A 38 3.04 -1.73 -4.04
CA HIS A 38 2.24 -0.96 -3.08
C HIS A 38 1.23 -0.09 -3.80
N LEU A 39 -0.05 -0.22 -3.43
CA LEU A 39 -1.13 0.61 -3.94
C LEU A 39 -1.76 1.41 -2.79
N ILE A 40 -1.93 2.71 -2.97
CA ILE A 40 -2.77 3.53 -2.07
C ILE A 40 -4.21 3.39 -2.55
N VAL A 41 -5.07 2.80 -1.73
CA VAL A 41 -6.48 2.56 -2.06
C VAL A 41 -7.34 3.60 -1.35
N ILE A 42 -8.09 4.36 -2.13
CA ILE A 42 -8.99 5.40 -1.66
C ILE A 42 -10.44 4.95 -1.88
N PRO A 43 -11.22 4.71 -0.83
CA PRO A 43 -12.66 4.46 -0.94
C PRO A 43 -13.39 5.63 -1.60
N THR A 44 -14.44 5.33 -2.35
CA THR A 44 -15.37 6.30 -2.94
C THR A 44 -16.78 6.02 -2.41
N ARG A 45 -17.78 6.81 -2.85
CA ARG A 45 -19.18 6.58 -2.45
C ARG A 45 -19.69 5.21 -2.92
N ASP A 46 -19.27 4.81 -4.12
CA ASP A 46 -19.76 3.59 -4.76
C ASP A 46 -18.74 2.43 -4.68
N ASP A 47 -17.44 2.72 -4.52
CA ASP A 47 -16.40 1.69 -4.37
C ASP A 47 -15.03 2.19 -3.84
N CYS A 48 -13.96 2.07 -4.63
CA CYS A 48 -12.60 2.52 -4.35
C CYS A 48 -11.81 2.80 -5.64
N VAL A 49 -10.72 3.54 -5.50
CA VAL A 49 -9.73 3.78 -6.55
C VAL A 49 -8.36 3.45 -6.00
N GLY A 50 -7.63 2.57 -6.70
CA GLY A 50 -6.23 2.27 -6.40
C GLY A 50 -5.30 3.21 -7.15
N TYR A 51 -4.31 3.76 -6.45
CA TYR A 51 -3.19 4.50 -7.03
C TYR A 51 -1.92 3.70 -6.84
N GLY A 52 -1.16 3.55 -7.91
CA GLY A 52 0.12 2.88 -7.88
C GLY A 52 1.04 3.45 -8.93
N LEU A 53 2.09 2.69 -9.21
CA LEU A 53 3.08 3.03 -10.20
C LEU A 53 3.01 2.03 -11.34
N ARG A 54 3.26 2.52 -12.55
CA ARG A 54 3.37 1.70 -13.75
C ARG A 54 4.54 2.16 -14.61
N PRO A 55 5.10 1.29 -15.46
CA PRO A 55 6.01 1.71 -16.51
C PRO A 55 5.34 2.76 -17.40
N SER A 56 6.07 3.81 -17.75
CA SER A 56 5.59 4.83 -18.67
C SER A 56 5.46 4.26 -20.06
N THR A 57 4.35 4.56 -20.74
CA THR A 57 4.16 4.18 -22.15
C THR A 57 4.94 5.07 -23.11
N ALA A 58 5.41 6.23 -22.64
CA ALA A 58 6.09 7.22 -23.46
C ALA A 58 7.62 7.06 -23.46
N ARG A 59 8.20 6.47 -22.41
CA ARG A 59 9.66 6.36 -22.23
C ARG A 59 10.04 5.07 -21.49
N GLU A 60 10.91 4.28 -22.12
CA GLU A 60 11.42 3.03 -21.54
C GLU A 60 12.27 3.29 -20.28
N GLY A 61 12.09 2.48 -19.24
CA GLY A 61 12.80 2.62 -17.96
C GLY A 61 12.20 3.64 -17.00
N PHE A 62 11.19 4.42 -17.42
CA PHE A 62 10.53 5.40 -16.57
C PHE A 62 9.24 4.86 -15.94
N TYR A 63 8.90 5.38 -14.77
CA TYR A 63 7.65 5.07 -14.08
C TYR A 63 6.83 6.32 -13.87
N GLU A 64 5.52 6.12 -13.69
CA GLU A 64 4.57 7.19 -13.46
C GLU A 64 3.46 6.76 -12.49
N VAL A 65 2.89 7.74 -11.79
CA VAL A 65 1.70 7.55 -10.96
C VAL A 65 0.51 7.27 -11.88
N ALA A 66 -0.18 6.16 -11.62
CA ALA A 66 -1.34 5.75 -12.39
C ALA A 66 -2.46 5.23 -11.50
N ILE A 67 -3.68 5.35 -12.03
CA ILE A 67 -4.84 4.67 -11.48
C ILE A 67 -4.74 3.20 -11.86
N VAL A 68 -4.80 2.32 -10.87
CA VAL A 68 -4.85 0.87 -11.05
C VAL A 68 -6.31 0.44 -11.01
N PRO A 69 -6.88 0.02 -12.15
CA PRO A 69 -8.30 -0.23 -12.24
C PRO A 69 -8.68 -1.53 -11.55
N PHE A 70 -9.61 -1.42 -10.60
CA PHE A 70 -10.44 -2.52 -10.12
C PHE A 70 -11.90 -2.08 -10.22
N GLN A 71 -12.78 -2.96 -10.65
CA GLN A 71 -14.23 -2.74 -10.64
C GLN A 71 -14.76 -2.64 -9.22
N SER A 72 -14.10 -3.31 -8.27
CA SER A 72 -14.43 -3.18 -6.85
C SER A 72 -13.31 -3.57 -5.89
N GLN A 73 -13.41 -3.14 -4.62
CA GLN A 73 -12.59 -3.67 -3.52
C GLN A 73 -12.68 -5.20 -3.47
N ARG A 74 -13.89 -5.76 -3.64
CA ARG A 74 -14.07 -7.22 -3.68
C ARG A 74 -13.29 -7.85 -4.82
N GLN A 75 -13.29 -7.24 -6.00
CA GLN A 75 -12.50 -7.73 -7.11
C GLN A 75 -11.00 -7.65 -6.80
N MET A 76 -10.52 -6.51 -6.26
CA MET A 76 -9.14 -6.32 -5.84
C MET A 76 -8.69 -7.42 -4.87
N PHE A 77 -9.44 -7.69 -3.80
CA PHE A 77 -9.10 -8.73 -2.84
C PHE A 77 -9.13 -10.16 -3.42
N ARG A 78 -10.03 -10.45 -4.38
CA ARG A 78 -10.12 -11.76 -5.04
C ARG A 78 -8.97 -12.00 -6.01
N GLN A 79 -8.68 -11.01 -6.84
CA GLN A 79 -7.75 -11.12 -7.96
C GLN A 79 -6.32 -10.83 -7.52
N ALA A 80 -6.08 -9.65 -6.93
CA ALA A 80 -4.75 -9.21 -6.55
C ALA A 80 -4.28 -9.80 -5.20
N ARG A 81 -5.23 -10.23 -4.35
CA ARG A 81 -4.96 -10.87 -3.05
C ARG A 81 -3.89 -10.14 -2.22
N PRO A 82 -4.15 -8.89 -1.81
CA PRO A 82 -3.21 -8.12 -0.98
C PRO A 82 -2.79 -8.91 0.27
N THR A 83 -1.53 -8.78 0.65
CA THR A 83 -0.99 -9.36 1.88
C THR A 83 -1.48 -8.61 3.11
N LEU A 84 -1.60 -9.35 4.21
CA LEU A 84 -2.00 -8.83 5.52
C LEU A 84 -0.77 -8.41 6.33
N PRO A 85 -0.92 -7.50 7.31
CA PRO A 85 -2.15 -6.78 7.70
C PRO A 85 -2.53 -5.63 6.74
N ILE A 86 -3.83 -5.32 6.67
CA ILE A 86 -4.35 -4.11 6.00
C ILE A 86 -4.49 -3.00 7.05
N ILE A 87 -3.58 -2.01 6.99
CA ILE A 87 -3.57 -0.88 7.92
C ILE A 87 -4.27 0.31 7.25
N ARG A 88 -5.30 0.83 7.93
CA ARG A 88 -6.15 1.94 7.48
C ARG A 88 -5.69 3.25 8.12
N LEU A 89 -5.71 4.35 7.36
CA LEU A 89 -5.27 5.67 7.81
C LEU A 89 -6.21 6.32 8.84
N GLY A 90 -7.42 5.80 9.01
CA GLY A 90 -8.44 6.43 9.86
C GLY A 90 -9.35 7.36 9.06
N ILE A 91 -10.07 8.22 9.77
CA ILE A 91 -10.96 9.24 9.18
C ILE A 91 -10.13 10.53 9.08
N PRO A 92 -10.09 11.21 7.92
CA PRO A 92 -9.44 12.51 7.81
C PRO A 92 -10.04 13.52 8.79
N ARG A 93 -9.24 14.47 9.26
CA ARG A 93 -9.69 15.50 10.20
C ARG A 93 -10.68 16.51 9.58
N HIS A 94 -10.63 16.65 8.26
CA HIS A 94 -11.47 17.57 7.49
C HIS A 94 -12.38 16.80 6.52
N PRO A 95 -13.61 17.29 6.23
CA PRO A 95 -14.54 16.62 5.32
C PRO A 95 -13.96 16.35 3.92
N ASP A 96 -13.16 17.26 3.39
CA ASP A 96 -12.50 17.13 2.08
C ASP A 96 -11.13 16.43 2.14
N GLY A 97 -10.68 16.00 3.33
CA GLY A 97 -9.32 15.50 3.53
C GLY A 97 -8.93 14.33 2.63
N THR A 98 -9.87 13.43 2.32
CA THR A 98 -9.63 12.32 1.38
C THR A 98 -9.41 12.81 -0.07
N ASN A 99 -10.16 13.83 -0.50
CA ASN A 99 -10.01 14.41 -1.84
C ASN A 99 -8.69 15.20 -1.96
N ASP A 100 -8.30 15.92 -0.92
CA ASP A 100 -7.03 16.62 -0.91
C ASP A 100 -5.85 15.65 -0.84
N PHE A 101 -5.98 14.55 -0.10
CA PHE A 101 -5.01 13.46 -0.13
C PHE A 101 -4.85 12.87 -1.54
N ARG A 102 -5.97 12.63 -2.24
CA ARG A 102 -5.95 12.19 -3.64
C ARG A 102 -5.18 13.17 -4.55
N ARG A 103 -5.41 14.47 -4.40
CA ARG A 103 -4.69 15.50 -5.18
C ARG A 103 -3.19 15.46 -4.90
N ARG A 104 -2.79 15.33 -3.64
CA ARG A 104 -1.37 15.24 -3.24
C ARG A 104 -0.69 14.02 -3.82
N ILE A 105 -1.34 12.85 -3.81
CA ILE A 105 -0.83 11.65 -4.49
C ILE A 105 -0.55 11.95 -5.96
N LEU A 106 -1.49 12.54 -6.68
CA LEU A 106 -1.33 12.86 -8.10
C LEU A 106 -0.23 13.90 -8.35
N ASN A 107 0.01 14.80 -7.40
CA ASN A 107 1.07 15.82 -7.49
C ASN A 107 2.49 15.23 -7.32
N THR A 108 2.64 14.01 -6.80
CA THR A 108 3.96 13.34 -6.69
C THR A 108 4.52 12.83 -8.03
N LYS A 109 3.80 13.00 -9.14
CA LYS A 109 4.22 12.55 -10.49
C LYS A 109 5.63 13.02 -10.87
N HIS A 110 6.01 14.25 -10.50
CA HIS A 110 7.32 14.82 -10.81
C HIS A 110 8.43 14.14 -10.01
N THR A 111 8.17 13.83 -8.74
CA THR A 111 9.10 13.11 -7.86
C THR A 111 9.37 11.69 -8.38
N VAL A 112 8.30 10.99 -8.77
CA VAL A 112 8.36 9.66 -9.37
C VAL A 112 9.17 9.67 -10.68
N TRP A 113 8.93 10.65 -11.53
CA TRP A 113 9.69 10.80 -12.77
C TRP A 113 11.18 11.06 -12.51
N TYR A 114 11.50 12.01 -11.62
CA TYR A 114 12.87 12.31 -11.22
C TYR A 114 13.60 11.07 -10.69
N ARG A 115 12.99 10.33 -9.76
CA ARG A 115 13.59 9.12 -9.19
C ARG A 115 13.76 7.99 -10.21
N SER A 116 12.88 7.93 -11.21
CA SER A 116 13.03 6.97 -12.32
C SER A 116 14.30 7.22 -13.12
N ILE A 117 14.70 8.49 -13.32
CA ILE A 117 15.97 8.85 -13.99
C ILE A 117 17.17 8.33 -13.21
N HIS A 118 17.12 8.42 -11.89
CA HIS A 118 18.22 8.03 -11.00
C HIS A 118 18.28 6.51 -10.73
N GLY A 119 17.33 5.73 -11.24
CA GLY A 119 17.44 4.28 -11.37
C GLY A 119 17.43 3.45 -10.08
N GLN A 120 17.17 4.04 -8.91
CA GLN A 120 17.19 3.33 -7.62
C GLN A 120 16.07 3.81 -6.70
N TRP A 121 14.89 3.19 -6.79
CA TRP A 121 13.81 3.48 -5.83
C TRP A 121 12.83 2.32 -5.74
N CYS A 122 12.11 2.20 -4.63
CA CYS A 122 11.04 1.24 -4.47
C CYS A 122 9.66 1.91 -4.51
N CYS A 123 8.64 1.25 -5.04
CA CYS A 123 7.26 1.76 -4.98
C CYS A 123 6.80 2.04 -3.54
N ARG A 124 7.33 1.28 -2.57
CA ARG A 124 7.19 1.54 -1.13
C ARG A 124 7.66 2.94 -0.76
N ASP A 125 8.80 3.38 -1.28
CA ASP A 125 9.44 4.63 -0.88
C ASP A 125 8.58 5.83 -1.28
N TRP A 126 7.93 5.75 -2.45
CA TRP A 126 6.92 6.73 -2.86
C TRP A 126 5.72 6.76 -1.91
N VAL A 127 5.21 5.59 -1.50
CA VAL A 127 4.13 5.55 -0.50
C VAL A 127 4.59 6.17 0.82
N LEU A 128 5.81 5.86 1.27
CA LEU A 128 6.37 6.45 2.48
C LEU A 128 6.49 7.96 2.38
N GLU A 129 6.99 8.51 1.27
CA GLU A 129 7.04 9.97 1.05
C GLU A 129 5.67 10.61 1.16
N VAL A 130 4.64 10.01 0.55
CA VAL A 130 3.26 10.48 0.68
C VAL A 130 2.83 10.47 2.14
N LEU A 131 3.06 9.36 2.86
CA LEU A 131 2.64 9.23 4.26
C LEU A 131 3.41 10.16 5.23
N TYR A 132 4.70 10.38 4.99
CA TYR A 132 5.50 11.31 5.77
C TYR A 132 5.02 12.75 5.56
N ALA A 133 4.70 13.14 4.33
CA ALA A 133 4.11 14.45 4.07
C ALA A 133 2.74 14.64 4.78
N GLU A 134 1.95 13.57 4.95
CA GLU A 134 0.69 13.66 5.71
C GLU A 134 0.89 13.85 7.22
N LEU A 135 2.06 13.50 7.78
CA LEU A 135 2.35 13.75 9.18
C LEU A 135 2.50 15.26 9.45
N ASP A 136 3.17 15.97 8.54
CA ASP A 136 3.37 17.42 8.64
C ASP A 136 2.07 18.20 8.46
N LEU A 137 1.16 17.68 7.63
CA LEU A 137 -0.14 18.31 7.33
C LEU A 137 -1.22 18.00 8.37
N ASP A 138 -0.98 17.06 9.28
CA ASP A 138 -1.95 16.55 10.26
C ASP A 138 -3.33 16.17 9.66
N ALA A 139 -3.36 15.74 8.40
CA ALA A 139 -4.61 15.47 7.68
C ALA A 139 -5.31 14.18 8.16
N PHE A 140 -4.53 13.20 8.60
CA PHE A 140 -4.99 11.92 9.16
C PHE A 140 -4.44 11.72 10.59
N PRO A 141 -5.09 10.88 11.41
CA PRO A 141 -4.59 10.56 12.75
C PRO A 141 -3.14 10.03 12.72
N GLN A 142 -2.22 10.78 13.34
CA GLN A 142 -0.79 10.45 13.33
C GLN A 142 -0.48 9.02 13.80
N GLN A 143 -1.19 8.51 14.80
CA GLN A 143 -1.02 7.13 15.29
C GLN A 143 -1.23 6.09 14.18
N ARG A 144 -2.19 6.33 13.27
CA ARG A 144 -2.49 5.42 12.16
C ARG A 144 -1.47 5.55 11.03
N LEU A 145 -1.03 6.77 10.73
CA LEU A 145 0.06 7.03 9.79
C LEU A 145 1.34 6.32 10.24
N TRP A 146 1.77 6.53 11.48
CA TRP A 146 2.96 5.87 12.03
C TRP A 146 2.86 4.36 12.04
N LYS A 147 1.70 3.79 12.38
CA LYS A 147 1.50 2.34 12.33
C LYS A 147 1.72 1.77 10.93
N LEU A 148 1.26 2.48 9.89
CA LEU A 148 1.45 2.07 8.51
C LEU A 148 2.90 2.29 8.05
N ILE A 149 3.51 3.42 8.39
CA ILE A 149 4.91 3.74 8.09
C ILE A 149 5.84 2.66 8.68
N ASP A 150 5.72 2.38 9.99
CA ASP A 150 6.50 1.36 10.69
C ASP A 150 6.36 -0.03 10.04
N HIS A 151 5.16 -0.36 9.57
CA HIS A 151 4.87 -1.61 8.89
C HIS A 151 5.54 -1.69 7.51
N LEU A 152 5.46 -0.62 6.71
CA LEU A 152 6.09 -0.56 5.39
C LEU A 152 7.62 -0.59 5.49
N GLU A 153 8.18 0.15 6.44
CA GLU A 153 9.63 0.18 6.72
C GLU A 153 10.14 -1.07 7.45
N GLN A 154 9.24 -1.97 7.85
CA GLN A 154 9.56 -3.20 8.60
C GLN A 154 10.28 -2.93 9.95
N ARG A 155 10.17 -1.71 10.51
CA ARG A 155 10.84 -1.29 11.75
C ARG A 155 10.42 -2.11 12.97
N ARG A 156 9.26 -2.77 12.93
CA ARG A 156 8.74 -3.64 14.00
C ARG A 156 8.73 -5.13 13.63
N GLY A 157 9.60 -5.54 12.70
CA GLY A 157 9.75 -6.91 12.20
C GLY A 157 10.70 -7.83 12.98
N SER A 158 11.24 -7.42 14.13
CA SER A 158 12.04 -8.27 15.03
C SER A 158 11.44 -8.30 16.43
N SER A 159 10.26 -8.90 16.54
CA SER A 159 9.80 -9.51 17.78
C SER A 159 9.26 -10.89 17.44
N ALA A 160 10.08 -11.67 16.73
CA ALA A 160 10.03 -13.10 16.92
C ALA A 160 10.52 -13.34 18.35
N VAL A 161 9.59 -13.82 19.16
CA VAL A 161 9.79 -14.40 20.48
C VAL A 161 10.98 -15.36 20.42
N LEU A 162 12.17 -14.91 20.83
CA LEU A 162 13.17 -15.79 21.40
C LEU A 162 12.66 -16.14 22.79
N SER A 163 11.75 -17.10 22.87
CA SER A 163 11.65 -17.89 24.09
C SER A 163 13.01 -18.57 24.24
N PRO A 164 13.76 -18.34 25.32
CA PRO A 164 14.82 -19.26 25.67
C PRO A 164 14.12 -20.60 25.88
N SER A 165 14.46 -21.58 25.05
CA SER A 165 14.26 -22.98 25.38
C SER A 165 14.83 -23.18 26.78
N SER A 166 13.96 -23.36 27.76
CA SER A 166 14.32 -23.92 29.05
C SER A 166 14.74 -25.36 28.78
N GLU A 167 15.99 -25.53 28.41
CA GLU A 167 16.68 -26.80 28.55
C GLU A 167 16.72 -27.10 30.05
N THR A 168 15.91 -28.10 30.40
CA THR A 168 16.19 -29.08 31.44
C THR A 168 17.68 -29.17 31.79
N ASN A 169 17.99 -28.94 33.06
CA ASN A 169 18.94 -29.79 33.76
C ASN A 169 18.43 -30.03 35.17
N ASN A 170 18.21 -31.32 35.46
CA ASN A 170 18.30 -31.89 36.80
C ASN A 170 19.71 -31.67 37.36
#